data_AF-A0A8H5BQY7-F1
#
_entry.id   AF-A0A8H5BQY7-F1
#
_cell.length_a   1.000
_cell.length_b   1.000
_cell.length_c   1.000
_cell.angle_alpha   90.00
_cell.angle_beta   90.00
_cell.angle_gamma   90.00
#
_symmetry.space_group_name_H-M   'P 1'
#
loop_
_entity.id
_entity.type
_entity.pdbx_description
1 polymer ?
#
loop_
_entity_poly.entity_id
_entity_poly.type
_entity_poly.pdbx_seq_one_letter_code
_entity_poly.pdbx_strand_id
1 'polypeptide(L)'
;MATAYYPTPAAANYNMAPTHAPSQRARGYRICDQCGTVETPAVKFRLCGGCMTTQYCSQDCQKVHWPSHRTICQHTAMQVKAAAAGGAQYGGAPDENIAKNLRKFTSAHSALLGWAGFQALKLKRVPAALRQSALVIDLNYQHHSEAHRRFTINGTHVVPRTYVRDPLVTADIQRREERCRANGGIGTLVVIIQCGPTSQVMPVEVDPPSKIGWDERSDWESALRHFVDSGRTDFKPICTGTNGIYYA
;
A
#
# COMPACT_ATOMS: atom_id res chain seq x y z
N MET A 1 39.34 -5.32 -31.27
CA MET A 1 37.95 -5.34 -30.79
C MET A 1 37.89 -6.25 -29.57
N ALA A 2 37.69 -5.68 -28.39
CA ALA A 2 37.56 -6.43 -27.14
C ALA A 2 36.22 -6.03 -26.51
N THR A 3 35.30 -7.00 -26.47
CA THR A 3 33.98 -6.89 -25.85
C THR A 3 34.14 -6.69 -24.34
N ALA A 4 33.76 -5.51 -23.86
CA ALA A 4 33.65 -5.22 -22.44
C ALA A 4 32.47 -6.03 -21.86
N TYR A 5 32.81 -7.05 -21.07
CA TYR A 5 31.86 -7.76 -20.22
C TYR A 5 31.55 -6.84 -19.03
N TYR A 6 30.39 -6.20 -19.05
CA TYR A 6 29.87 -5.49 -17.87
C TYR A 6 29.27 -6.54 -16.93
N PRO A 7 29.86 -6.81 -15.74
CA PRO A 7 29.16 -7.59 -14.75
C PRO A 7 27.95 -6.77 -14.28
N THR A 8 26.76 -7.29 -14.58
CA THR A 8 25.50 -6.91 -13.95
C THR A 8 25.72 -6.87 -12.43
N PRO A 9 25.45 -5.76 -11.71
CA PRO A 9 25.51 -5.82 -10.25
C PRO A 9 24.41 -6.76 -9.78
N ALA A 10 24.84 -7.87 -9.18
CA ALA A 10 24.01 -8.90 -8.60
C ALA A 10 23.06 -8.28 -7.56
N ALA A 11 21.82 -8.77 -7.59
CA ALA A 11 20.83 -8.58 -6.55
C ALA A 11 21.41 -9.01 -5.20
N ALA A 12 21.85 -8.06 -4.38
CA ALA A 12 22.27 -8.30 -3.02
C ALA A 12 21.92 -7.07 -2.17
N ASN A 13 20.84 -7.19 -1.41
CA ASN A 13 20.80 -6.88 0.03
C ASN A 13 19.36 -6.83 0.55
N TYR A 14 18.67 -7.96 0.45
CA TYR A 14 17.52 -8.27 1.30
C TYR A 14 17.95 -8.84 2.67
N ASN A 15 19.24 -9.20 2.82
CA ASN A 15 19.81 -9.88 4.00
C ASN A 15 20.46 -8.94 5.05
N MET A 16 20.43 -7.62 4.87
CA MET A 16 21.07 -6.69 5.80
C MET A 16 20.00 -5.97 6.63
N ALA A 17 20.09 -6.10 7.96
CA ALA A 17 19.33 -5.26 8.88
C ALA A 17 19.84 -3.81 8.81
N PRO A 18 18.98 -2.78 8.92
CA PRO A 18 19.41 -1.40 8.74
C PRO A 18 20.31 -0.94 9.90
N THR A 19 21.55 -0.56 9.60
CA THR A 19 22.41 0.19 10.52
C THR A 19 21.94 1.64 10.61
N HIS A 20 21.71 2.12 11.83
CA HIS A 20 21.22 3.48 12.13
C HIS A 20 22.15 4.56 11.56
N ALA A 21 21.69 5.27 10.53
CA ALA A 21 22.28 6.52 10.04
C ALA A 21 21.43 7.74 10.50
N PRO A 22 22.04 8.92 10.75
CA PRO A 22 21.35 10.05 11.36
C PRO A 22 20.40 10.77 10.39
N SER A 23 19.20 11.06 10.92
CA SER A 23 18.16 12.01 10.49
C SER A 23 18.32 12.72 9.14
N GLN A 24 18.05 12.01 8.04
CA GLN A 24 17.44 12.64 6.87
C GLN A 24 15.96 12.23 6.80
N ARG A 25 15.07 13.22 6.65
CA ARG A 25 13.62 13.06 6.70
C ARG A 25 13.12 12.15 5.57
N ALA A 26 13.00 10.87 5.88
CA ALA A 26 12.58 9.83 4.97
C ALA A 26 11.06 9.90 4.69
N ARG A 27 10.66 10.31 3.48
CA ARG A 27 9.27 10.61 3.10
C ARG A 27 8.50 9.34 2.68
N GLY A 28 7.83 8.72 3.65
CA GLY A 28 6.75 7.74 3.48
C GLY A 28 5.65 7.97 4.53
N TYR A 29 5.46 9.23 4.91
CA TYR A 29 4.72 9.58 6.11
C TYR A 29 3.21 9.43 5.93
N ARG A 30 2.56 8.84 6.92
CA ARG A 30 1.10 8.80 7.02
C ARG A 30 0.59 10.21 7.31
N ILE A 31 -0.51 10.63 6.68
CA ILE A 31 -1.18 11.91 6.94
C ILE A 31 -2.54 11.71 7.61
N CYS A 32 -2.93 12.61 8.51
CA CYS A 32 -4.21 12.53 9.19
C CYS A 32 -5.32 12.81 8.18
N ASP A 33 -6.31 11.92 8.11
CA ASP A 33 -7.40 12.06 7.14
C ASP A 33 -8.32 13.25 7.40
N GLN A 34 -8.25 13.86 8.60
CA GLN A 34 -9.02 15.04 8.96
C GLN A 34 -8.25 16.35 8.81
N CYS A 35 -7.05 16.45 9.38
CA CYS A 35 -6.32 17.72 9.49
C CYS A 35 -5.06 17.79 8.61
N GLY A 36 -4.70 16.71 7.90
CA GLY A 36 -3.52 16.67 7.05
C GLY A 36 -2.18 16.62 7.79
N THR A 37 -2.16 16.64 9.12
CA THR A 37 -0.93 16.50 9.91
C THR A 37 -0.16 15.26 9.49
N VAL A 38 1.15 15.41 9.33
CA VAL A 38 2.08 14.34 8.98
C VAL A 38 2.46 13.55 10.23
N GLU A 39 2.45 12.22 10.15
CA GLU A 39 2.84 11.33 11.24
C GLU A 39 4.32 11.54 11.57
N THR A 40 4.62 11.67 12.85
CA THR A 40 5.98 11.81 13.37
C THR A 40 6.21 10.74 14.43
N PRO A 41 7.47 10.41 14.77
CA PRO A 41 7.75 9.49 15.88
C PRO A 41 7.09 9.89 17.21
N ALA A 42 6.82 11.19 17.40
CA ALA A 42 6.15 11.73 18.59
C ALA A 42 4.62 11.54 18.58
N VAL A 43 3.99 11.48 17.41
CA VAL A 43 2.52 11.41 17.27
C VAL A 43 2.16 10.16 16.50
N LYS A 44 1.79 9.08 17.21
CA LYS A 44 1.36 7.82 16.59
C LYS A 44 -0.08 7.90 16.12
N PHE A 45 -0.31 7.65 14.85
CA PHE A 45 -1.65 7.70 14.26
C PHE A 45 -2.39 6.40 14.51
N ARG A 46 -3.70 6.52 14.73
CA ARG A 46 -4.61 5.39 14.91
C ARG A 46 -5.47 5.20 13.67
N LEU A 47 -5.67 3.94 13.30
CA LEU A 47 -6.66 3.60 12.28
C LEU A 47 -8.06 3.60 12.89
N CYS A 48 -9.04 3.94 12.08
CA CYS A 48 -10.45 3.77 12.42
C CYS A 48 -10.73 2.29 12.71
N GLY A 49 -11.21 1.98 13.91
CA GLY A 49 -11.46 0.59 14.32
C GLY A 49 -12.54 -0.14 13.50
N GLY A 50 -13.42 0.59 12.81
CA GLY A 50 -14.44 0.00 11.94
C GLY A 50 -13.87 -0.45 10.59
N CYS A 51 -13.32 0.49 9.82
CA CYS A 51 -12.86 0.24 8.45
C CYS A 51 -11.39 -0.18 8.35
N MET A 52 -10.55 0.14 9.34
CA MET A 52 -9.09 -0.05 9.33
C MET A 52 -8.37 0.56 8.11
N THR A 53 -8.97 1.59 7.50
CA THR A 53 -8.46 2.24 6.27
C THR A 53 -8.14 3.71 6.53
N THR A 54 -9.04 4.42 7.21
CA THR A 54 -8.86 5.84 7.55
C THR A 54 -8.02 6.01 8.80
N GLN A 55 -7.14 7.01 8.84
CA GLN A 55 -6.18 7.23 9.91
C GLN A 55 -6.24 8.64 10.51
N TYR A 56 -6.02 8.73 11.81
CA TYR A 56 -6.15 9.97 12.57
C TYR A 56 -4.99 10.17 13.54
N CYS A 57 -4.58 11.43 13.70
CA CYS A 57 -3.60 11.82 14.72
C CYS A 57 -4.18 11.88 16.14
N SER A 58 -5.51 12.02 16.26
CA SER A 58 -6.21 12.09 17.56
C SER A 58 -7.66 11.59 17.46
N GLN A 59 -8.26 11.30 18.62
CA GLN A 59 -9.68 10.94 18.69
C GLN A 59 -10.59 12.12 18.29
N ASP A 60 -10.15 13.36 18.52
CA ASP A 60 -10.92 14.55 18.12
C ASP A 60 -10.97 14.70 16.60
N CYS A 61 -9.85 14.45 15.91
CA CYS A 61 -9.85 14.38 14.45
C CYS A 61 -10.82 13.32 13.92
N GLN A 62 -10.91 12.16 14.58
CA GLN A 62 -11.89 11.13 14.22
C GLN A 62 -13.33 11.62 14.42
N LYS A 63 -13.64 12.28 15.54
CA LYS A 63 -14.99 12.80 15.83
C LYS A 63 -15.43 13.86 14.82
N VAL A 64 -14.52 14.78 14.48
CA VAL A 64 -14.81 15.84 13.48
C VAL A 64 -15.00 15.23 12.09
N HIS A 65 -14.22 14.23 11.71
CA HIS A 65 -14.37 13.56 10.41
C HIS A 65 -15.58 12.62 10.34
N TRP A 66 -16.12 12.17 11.48
CA TRP A 66 -17.14 11.12 11.54
C TRP A 66 -18.37 11.36 10.65
N PRO A 67 -18.99 12.57 10.59
CA PRO A 67 -20.17 12.79 9.76
C PRO A 67 -19.95 12.47 8.28
N SER A 68 -18.78 12.81 7.72
CA SER A 68 -18.43 12.55 6.32
C SER A 68 -17.75 11.19 6.09
N HIS A 69 -17.23 10.56 7.15
CA HIS A 69 -16.60 9.24 7.11
C HIS A 69 -17.59 8.08 7.34
N ARG A 70 -18.66 8.29 8.11
CA ARG A 70 -19.56 7.23 8.59
C ARG A 70 -20.05 6.31 7.47
N THR A 71 -20.54 6.87 6.37
CA THR A 71 -21.12 6.10 5.26
C THR A 71 -20.12 5.14 4.65
N ILE A 72 -18.92 5.63 4.28
CA ILE A 72 -17.88 4.77 3.73
C ILE A 72 -17.34 3.79 4.78
N CYS A 73 -17.26 4.19 6.05
CA CYS A 73 -16.83 3.31 7.13
C CYS A 73 -17.77 2.11 7.29
N GLN A 74 -19.08 2.37 7.31
CA GLN A 74 -20.11 1.34 7.44
C GLN A 74 -20.12 0.44 6.21
N HIS A 75 -20.04 1.02 5.01
CA HIS A 75 -19.94 0.26 3.76
C HIS A 75 -18.75 -0.71 3.76
N THR A 76 -17.55 -0.22 4.07
CA THR A 76 -16.33 -1.05 4.15
C THR A 76 -16.44 -2.12 5.24
N ALA A 77 -17.06 -1.81 6.38
CA ALA A 77 -17.28 -2.78 7.45
C ALA A 77 -18.33 -3.85 7.08
N MET A 78 -19.33 -3.52 6.26
CA MET A 78 -20.36 -4.44 5.78
C MET A 78 -19.83 -5.41 4.72
N GLN A 79 -19.02 -4.92 3.77
CA GLN A 79 -18.35 -5.74 2.75
C GLN A 79 -17.60 -6.94 3.37
N VAL A 80 -17.03 -6.75 4.56
CA VAL A 80 -16.34 -7.79 5.32
C VAL A 80 -17.30 -8.86 5.83
N LYS A 81 -18.47 -8.44 6.36
CA LYS A 81 -19.48 -9.38 6.87
C LYS A 81 -20.05 -10.22 5.72
N ALA A 82 -20.26 -9.61 4.56
CA ALA A 82 -20.76 -10.31 3.37
C ALA A 82 -19.72 -11.30 2.80
N ALA A 83 -18.45 -10.91 2.70
CA ALA A 83 -17.37 -11.80 2.24
C ALA A 83 -17.17 -13.01 3.16
N ALA A 84 -17.38 -12.85 4.47
CA ALA A 84 -17.34 -13.96 5.43
C ALA A 84 -18.51 -14.96 5.25
N ALA A 85 -19.66 -14.51 4.76
CA ALA A 85 -20.84 -15.36 4.55
C ALA A 85 -20.80 -16.17 3.24
N GLY A 86 -20.09 -15.70 2.21
CA GLY A 86 -19.94 -16.38 0.91
C GLY A 86 -18.83 -17.43 0.84
N GLY A 87 -18.03 -17.59 1.90
CA GLY A 87 -16.85 -18.48 1.93
C GLY A 87 -17.14 -19.97 2.15
N ALA A 88 -18.40 -20.37 2.37
CA ALA A 88 -18.76 -21.76 2.66
C ALA A 88 -18.62 -22.73 1.46
N GLN A 89 -18.29 -22.23 0.26
CA GLN A 89 -18.30 -23.02 -0.98
C GLN A 89 -16.92 -23.55 -1.40
N TYR A 90 -15.83 -23.21 -0.71
CA TYR A 90 -14.47 -23.73 -0.97
C TYR A 90 -13.93 -24.41 0.29
N GLY A 91 -13.89 -25.75 0.27
CA GLY A 91 -13.67 -26.64 1.42
C GLY A 91 -12.30 -26.56 2.08
N GLY A 92 -12.03 -25.49 2.81
CA GLY A 92 -10.96 -25.38 3.81
C GLY A 92 -11.52 -24.83 5.12
N ALA A 93 -11.05 -25.33 6.26
CA ALA A 93 -11.50 -24.92 7.59
C ALA A 93 -11.48 -23.38 7.77
N PRO A 94 -12.41 -22.80 8.55
CA PRO A 94 -12.62 -21.37 8.58
C PRO A 94 -11.54 -20.71 9.45
N ASP A 95 -10.47 -20.17 8.88
CA ASP A 95 -9.87 -19.02 9.55
C ASP A 95 -10.87 -17.87 9.39
N GLU A 96 -11.62 -17.67 10.46
CA GLU A 96 -12.73 -16.75 10.55
C GLU A 96 -12.26 -15.35 10.12
N ASN A 97 -12.72 -14.97 8.92
CA ASN A 97 -12.66 -13.65 8.33
C ASN A 97 -11.37 -13.29 7.54
N ILE A 98 -11.16 -13.95 6.38
CA ILE A 98 -10.20 -13.54 5.33
C ILE A 98 -10.23 -12.03 5.10
N ALA A 99 -11.41 -11.40 5.06
CA ALA A 99 -11.54 -9.95 4.88
C ALA A 99 -10.96 -9.11 6.04
N LYS A 100 -10.94 -9.62 7.27
CA LYS A 100 -10.25 -8.99 8.40
C LYS A 100 -8.74 -9.20 8.32
N ASN A 101 -8.29 -10.39 7.94
CA ASN A 101 -6.87 -10.68 7.76
C ASN A 101 -6.28 -9.85 6.60
N LEU A 102 -7.02 -9.72 5.49
CA LEU A 102 -6.64 -8.92 4.33
C LEU A 102 -6.50 -7.43 4.70
N ARG A 103 -7.38 -6.91 5.55
CA ARG A 103 -7.25 -5.55 6.11
C ARG A 103 -5.99 -5.35 6.92
N LYS A 104 -5.70 -6.27 7.83
CA LYS A 104 -4.48 -6.23 8.63
C LYS A 104 -3.24 -6.32 7.75
N PHE A 105 -3.25 -7.22 6.77
CA PHE A 105 -2.18 -7.38 5.80
C PHE A 105 -1.94 -6.09 5.00
N THR A 106 -3.01 -5.52 4.43
CA THR A 106 -2.96 -4.27 3.65
C THR A 106 -2.40 -3.13 4.48
N SER A 107 -2.83 -2.99 5.74
CA SER A 107 -2.30 -1.99 6.66
C SER A 107 -0.81 -2.20 6.95
N ALA A 108 -0.41 -3.44 7.26
CA ALA A 108 0.95 -3.77 7.67
C ALA A 108 1.96 -3.64 6.52
N HIS A 109 1.53 -3.86 5.28
CA HIS A 109 2.37 -3.76 4.08
C HIS A 109 2.09 -2.50 3.26
N SER A 110 1.40 -1.50 3.81
CA SER A 110 0.97 -0.30 3.07
C SER A 110 2.12 0.41 2.34
N ALA A 111 3.29 0.52 2.96
CA ALA A 111 4.49 1.10 2.33
C ALA A 111 4.98 0.27 1.13
N LEU A 112 5.07 -1.05 1.29
CA LEU A 112 5.47 -1.99 0.23
C LEU A 112 4.47 -1.98 -0.93
N LEU A 113 3.18 -2.07 -0.63
CA LEU A 113 2.11 -2.11 -1.63
C LEU A 113 2.02 -0.80 -2.41
N GLY A 114 2.14 0.35 -1.72
CA GLY A 114 2.18 1.67 -2.36
C GLY A 114 3.41 1.84 -3.25
N TRP A 115 4.58 1.40 -2.78
CA TRP A 115 5.80 1.38 -3.59
C TRP A 115 5.67 0.48 -4.81
N ALA A 116 5.14 -0.73 -4.66
CA ALA A 116 4.92 -1.66 -5.78
C ALA A 116 3.97 -1.05 -6.83
N GLY A 117 2.86 -0.43 -6.41
CA GLY A 117 1.95 0.27 -7.31
C GLY A 117 2.60 1.44 -8.04
N PHE A 118 3.48 2.20 -7.35
CA PHE A 118 4.24 3.27 -7.98
C PHE A 118 5.19 2.75 -9.07
N GLN A 119 5.89 1.65 -8.81
CA GLN A 119 6.79 1.01 -9.77
C GLN A 119 6.00 0.42 -10.96
N ALA A 120 4.91 -0.31 -10.69
CA ALA A 120 4.09 -0.97 -11.70
C ALA A 120 3.49 0.03 -12.71
N LEU A 121 3.02 1.19 -12.24
CA LEU A 121 2.48 2.25 -13.09
C LEU A 121 3.55 3.18 -13.66
N LYS A 122 4.83 2.95 -13.34
CA LYS A 122 5.97 3.76 -13.79
C LYS A 122 5.80 5.26 -13.50
N LEU A 123 5.25 5.59 -12.33
CA LEU A 123 4.78 6.95 -12.02
C LEU A 123 5.88 8.01 -11.99
N LYS A 124 7.16 7.62 -11.83
CA LYS A 124 8.29 8.55 -11.95
C LYS A 124 8.47 9.05 -13.39
N ARG A 125 8.20 8.20 -14.39
CA ARG A 125 8.29 8.52 -15.83
C ARG A 125 6.97 9.00 -16.41
N VAL A 126 5.86 8.42 -15.98
CA VAL A 126 4.51 8.69 -16.51
C VAL A 126 3.55 9.02 -15.36
N PRO A 127 3.66 10.20 -14.73
CA PRO A 127 2.81 10.58 -13.59
C PRO A 127 1.32 10.55 -13.92
N ALA A 128 0.95 10.81 -15.18
CA ALA A 128 -0.43 10.81 -15.64
C ALA A 128 -1.10 9.42 -15.57
N ALA A 129 -0.34 8.32 -15.49
CA ALA A 129 -0.87 6.96 -15.49
C ALA A 129 -1.80 6.70 -14.30
N LEU A 130 -1.60 7.36 -13.16
CA LEU A 130 -2.47 7.24 -11.98
C LEU A 130 -3.94 7.58 -12.27
N ARG A 131 -4.22 8.41 -13.28
CA ARG A 131 -5.59 8.80 -13.65
C ARG A 131 -6.36 7.70 -14.37
N GLN A 132 -5.66 6.78 -15.01
CA GLN A 132 -6.26 5.78 -15.90
C GLN A 132 -6.01 4.35 -15.46
N SER A 133 -4.99 4.11 -14.64
CA SER A 133 -4.54 2.77 -14.26
C SER A 133 -4.59 2.55 -12.75
N ALA A 134 -4.72 1.28 -12.36
CA ALA A 134 -4.61 0.78 -11.00
C ALA A 134 -3.76 -0.50 -11.01
N LEU A 135 -3.13 -0.83 -9.88
CA LEU A 135 -2.44 -2.10 -9.70
C LEU A 135 -3.37 -3.08 -8.97
N VAL A 136 -3.59 -4.25 -9.53
CA VAL A 136 -4.20 -5.41 -8.85
C VAL A 136 -3.07 -6.33 -8.38
N ILE A 137 -3.16 -6.76 -7.13
CA ILE A 137 -2.28 -7.76 -6.51
C ILE A 137 -3.17 -8.91 -6.05
N ASP A 138 -3.05 -10.05 -6.71
CA ASP A 138 -3.75 -11.28 -6.36
C ASP A 138 -2.95 -12.05 -5.32
N LEU A 139 -3.62 -12.43 -4.25
CA LEU A 139 -3.06 -13.17 -3.13
C LEU A 139 -3.70 -14.55 -3.02
N ASN A 140 -2.89 -15.52 -2.64
CA ASN A 140 -3.36 -16.79 -2.11
C ASN A 140 -3.38 -16.73 -0.58
N TYR A 141 -4.44 -17.24 0.03
CA TYR A 141 -4.50 -17.41 1.47
C TYR A 141 -3.96 -18.78 1.85
N GLN A 142 -3.09 -18.82 2.86
CA GLN A 142 -2.55 -20.04 3.44
C GLN A 142 -2.63 -19.99 4.96
N HIS A 143 -2.83 -21.14 5.59
CA HIS A 143 -2.78 -21.23 7.04
C HIS A 143 -1.34 -21.15 7.52
N HIS A 144 -1.07 -20.19 8.41
CA HIS A 144 0.22 -20.02 9.06
C HIS A 144 0.02 -19.49 10.49
N SER A 145 0.88 -19.93 11.42
CA SER A 145 0.85 -19.49 12.82
C SER A 145 1.06 -17.98 12.92
N GLU A 146 2.08 -17.46 12.23
CA GLU A 146 2.34 -16.04 12.06
C GLU A 146 1.33 -15.40 11.08
N ALA A 147 0.59 -14.38 11.54
CA ALA A 147 -0.43 -13.72 10.74
C ALA A 147 0.11 -13.03 9.47
N HIS A 148 1.34 -12.53 9.49
CA HIS A 148 1.95 -11.85 8.35
C HIS A 148 2.35 -12.79 7.20
N ARG A 149 2.40 -14.10 7.45
CA ARG A 149 2.77 -15.13 6.47
C ARG A 149 1.56 -15.91 5.93
N ARG A 150 0.34 -15.44 6.24
CA ARG A 150 -0.92 -16.06 5.78
C ARG A 150 -1.30 -15.72 4.35
N PHE A 151 -0.58 -14.80 3.72
CA PHE A 151 -0.79 -14.43 2.32
C PHE A 151 0.49 -14.62 1.54
N THR A 152 0.37 -15.11 0.32
CA THR A 152 1.43 -15.18 -0.68
C THR A 152 0.96 -14.51 -1.96
N ILE A 153 1.88 -14.01 -2.77
CA ILE A 153 1.53 -13.38 -4.05
C ILE A 153 1.20 -14.46 -5.08
N ASN A 154 -0.02 -14.45 -5.60
CA ASN A 154 -0.43 -15.25 -6.75
C ASN A 154 -0.05 -14.58 -8.07
N GLY A 155 -0.28 -13.26 -8.18
CA GLY A 155 -0.06 -12.52 -9.41
C GLY A 155 -0.21 -11.01 -9.25
N THR A 156 0.21 -10.26 -10.26
CA THR A 156 0.07 -8.79 -10.32
C THR A 156 -0.34 -8.35 -11.70
N HIS A 157 -1.30 -7.42 -11.79
CA HIS A 157 -1.87 -6.95 -13.05
C HIS A 157 -2.11 -5.45 -13.02
N VAL A 158 -1.71 -4.73 -14.08
CA VAL A 158 -2.13 -3.34 -14.28
C VAL A 158 -3.48 -3.34 -15.00
N VAL A 159 -4.49 -2.73 -14.37
CA VAL A 159 -5.86 -2.67 -14.88
C VAL A 159 -6.31 -1.22 -15.06
N PRO A 160 -7.36 -0.94 -15.84
CA PRO A 160 -7.98 0.37 -15.86
C PRO A 160 -8.50 0.76 -14.47
N ARG A 161 -8.43 2.05 -14.13
CA ARG A 161 -8.94 2.58 -12.84
C ARG A 161 -10.44 2.30 -12.65
N THR A 162 -11.19 2.15 -13.75
CA THR A 162 -12.61 1.76 -13.77
C THR A 162 -12.87 0.32 -13.30
N TYR A 163 -11.82 -0.45 -12.98
CA TYR A 163 -11.95 -1.74 -12.30
C TYR A 163 -12.64 -1.59 -10.94
N VAL A 164 -12.42 -0.46 -10.23
CA VAL A 164 -13.21 -0.10 -9.05
C VAL A 164 -14.53 0.52 -9.49
N ARG A 165 -15.63 -0.21 -9.29
CA ARG A 165 -16.98 0.20 -9.75
C ARG A 165 -17.87 0.73 -8.64
N ASP A 166 -17.52 0.45 -7.38
CA ASP A 166 -18.32 0.86 -6.23
C ASP A 166 -18.36 2.39 -6.12
N PRO A 167 -19.54 3.02 -6.17
CA PRO A 167 -19.64 4.49 -6.15
C PRO A 167 -19.12 5.12 -4.86
N LEU A 168 -19.30 4.47 -3.71
CA LEU A 168 -18.83 4.99 -2.42
C LEU A 168 -17.30 4.92 -2.34
N VAL A 169 -16.71 3.81 -2.81
CA VAL A 169 -15.25 3.68 -2.87
C VAL A 169 -14.66 4.66 -3.87
N THR A 170 -15.30 4.83 -5.04
CA THR A 170 -14.86 5.79 -6.06
C THR A 170 -14.91 7.23 -5.56
N ALA A 171 -15.97 7.60 -4.82
CA ALA A 171 -16.07 8.91 -4.19
C ALA A 171 -14.99 9.13 -3.11
N ASP A 172 -14.65 8.10 -2.32
CA ASP A 172 -13.55 8.21 -1.35
C ASP A 172 -12.20 8.41 -2.03
N ILE A 173 -11.94 7.66 -3.10
CA ILE A 173 -10.75 7.80 -3.93
C ILE A 173 -10.66 9.23 -4.50
N GLN A 174 -11.76 9.74 -5.06
CA GLN A 174 -11.81 11.09 -5.64
C GLN A 174 -11.51 12.17 -4.59
N ARG A 175 -12.11 12.07 -3.40
CA ARG A 175 -11.85 12.98 -2.28
C ARG A 175 -10.38 12.98 -1.85
N ARG A 176 -9.75 11.80 -1.76
CA ARG A 176 -8.32 11.67 -1.46
C ARG A 176 -7.46 12.27 -2.59
N GLU A 177 -7.87 12.11 -3.84
CA GLU A 177 -7.16 12.67 -4.98
C GLU A 177 -7.19 14.20 -4.98
N GLU A 178 -8.36 14.79 -4.77
CA GLU A 178 -8.53 16.25 -4.65
C GLU A 178 -7.67 16.81 -3.52
N ARG A 179 -7.70 16.18 -2.34
CA ARG A 179 -6.84 16.53 -1.20
C ARG A 179 -5.37 16.45 -1.55
N CYS A 180 -4.93 15.35 -2.16
CA CYS A 180 -3.54 15.13 -2.54
C CYS A 180 -3.05 16.22 -3.50
N ARG A 181 -3.86 16.53 -4.52
CA ARG A 181 -3.56 17.61 -5.49
C ARG A 181 -3.51 18.98 -4.84
N ALA A 182 -4.45 19.29 -3.94
CA ALA A 182 -4.46 20.54 -3.19
C ALA A 182 -3.21 20.72 -2.32
N ASN A 183 -2.65 19.61 -1.81
CA ASN A 183 -1.40 19.60 -1.05
C ASN A 183 -0.13 19.51 -1.92
N GLY A 184 -0.26 19.67 -3.24
CA GLY A 184 0.87 19.67 -4.19
C GLY A 184 1.38 18.28 -4.55
N GLY A 185 0.61 17.22 -4.29
CA GLY A 185 0.81 15.87 -4.81
C GLY A 185 0.28 15.70 -6.23
N ILE A 186 0.58 14.57 -6.88
CA ILE A 186 0.16 14.29 -8.26
C ILE A 186 -1.20 13.61 -8.37
N GLY A 187 -1.72 13.11 -7.24
CA GLY A 187 -3.02 12.45 -7.13
C GLY A 187 -2.94 11.15 -6.33
N THR A 188 -3.96 10.31 -6.49
CA THR A 188 -4.08 9.05 -5.73
C THR A 188 -3.84 7.85 -6.64
N LEU A 189 -2.80 7.07 -6.34
CA LEU A 189 -2.58 5.73 -6.87
C LEU A 189 -3.60 4.77 -6.24
N VAL A 190 -4.14 3.85 -7.03
CA VAL A 190 -5.07 2.83 -6.54
C VAL A 190 -4.39 1.47 -6.61
N VAL A 191 -4.25 0.81 -5.46
CA VAL A 191 -3.82 -0.58 -5.35
C VAL A 191 -4.99 -1.42 -4.88
N ILE A 192 -5.30 -2.51 -5.56
CA ILE A 192 -6.40 -3.42 -5.27
C ILE A 192 -5.78 -4.74 -4.85
N ILE A 193 -6.01 -5.14 -3.60
CA ILE A 193 -5.49 -6.38 -3.04
C ILE A 193 -6.63 -7.39 -3.04
N GLN A 194 -6.50 -8.45 -3.83
CA GLN A 194 -7.54 -9.48 -4.00
C GLN A 194 -7.09 -10.80 -3.39
N CYS A 195 -8.02 -11.52 -2.78
CA CYS A 195 -7.82 -12.86 -2.27
C CYS A 195 -9.12 -13.64 -2.47
N GLY A 196 -9.17 -14.44 -3.53
CA GLY A 196 -10.41 -15.09 -3.99
C GLY A 196 -11.52 -14.06 -4.23
N PRO A 197 -12.72 -14.22 -3.64
CA PRO A 197 -13.83 -13.27 -3.83
C PRO A 197 -13.68 -11.98 -3.01
N THR A 198 -12.71 -11.92 -2.09
CA THR A 198 -12.51 -10.77 -1.21
C THR A 198 -11.53 -9.80 -1.83
N SER A 199 -11.90 -8.53 -1.94
CA SER A 199 -11.01 -7.48 -2.40
C SER A 199 -10.94 -6.33 -1.41
N GLN A 200 -9.76 -5.73 -1.29
CA GLN A 200 -9.55 -4.47 -0.61
C GLN A 200 -8.93 -3.44 -1.52
N VAL A 201 -9.56 -2.28 -1.62
CA VAL A 201 -9.02 -1.13 -2.34
C VAL A 201 -8.21 -0.27 -1.37
N MET A 202 -6.96 0.01 -1.72
CA MET A 202 -6.02 0.84 -0.98
C MET A 202 -5.63 2.06 -1.84
N PRO A 203 -6.27 3.22 -1.60
CA PRO A 203 -5.86 4.47 -2.22
C PRO A 203 -4.60 5.00 -1.54
N VAL A 204 -3.58 5.35 -2.32
CA VAL A 204 -2.28 5.86 -1.87
C VAL A 204 -2.06 7.24 -2.47
N GLU A 205 -1.89 8.26 -1.62
CA GLU A 205 -1.55 9.60 -2.08
C GLU A 205 -0.09 9.67 -2.51
N VAL A 206 0.17 10.26 -3.68
CA VAL A 206 1.49 10.23 -4.31
C VAL A 206 2.06 11.63 -4.41
N ASP A 207 3.25 11.80 -3.83
CA ASP A 207 4.06 13.01 -3.98
C ASP A 207 4.54 13.19 -5.43
N PRO A 208 4.91 14.41 -5.86
CA PRO A 208 5.51 14.63 -7.16
C PRO A 208 6.80 13.82 -7.34
N PRO A 209 7.10 13.33 -8.58
CA PRO A 209 8.31 12.57 -8.87
C PRO A 209 9.60 13.26 -8.40
N SER A 210 9.65 14.60 -8.43
CA SER A 210 10.79 15.39 -7.97
C SER A 210 11.04 15.32 -6.46
N LYS A 211 10.04 14.94 -5.66
CA LYS A 211 10.16 14.73 -4.21
C LYS A 211 10.41 13.26 -3.85
N ILE A 212 10.42 12.36 -4.83
CA ILE A 212 10.59 10.92 -4.62
C ILE A 212 12.07 10.55 -4.76
N GLY A 213 12.69 10.26 -3.62
CA GLY A 213 14.13 9.98 -3.53
C GLY A 213 14.52 8.54 -3.84
N TRP A 214 13.58 7.59 -3.83
CA TRP A 214 13.89 6.19 -4.12
C TRP A 214 14.00 5.86 -5.60
N ASP A 215 14.70 4.76 -5.86
CA ASP A 215 15.09 4.29 -7.17
C ASP A 215 13.91 3.64 -7.92
N GLU A 216 13.97 3.72 -9.25
CA GLU A 216 13.11 2.89 -10.11
C GLU A 216 13.67 1.47 -10.14
N ARG A 217 12.80 0.48 -9.96
CA ARG A 217 13.22 -0.92 -9.90
C ARG A 217 12.39 -1.77 -10.83
N SER A 218 13.05 -2.41 -11.80
CA SER A 218 12.41 -3.37 -12.71
C SER A 218 12.07 -4.70 -12.03
N ASP A 219 12.77 -5.03 -10.95
CA ASP A 219 12.57 -6.24 -10.14
C ASP A 219 11.59 -6.04 -8.97
N TRP A 220 10.72 -5.03 -9.07
CA TRP A 220 9.78 -4.68 -8.00
C TRP A 220 8.83 -5.84 -7.64
N GLU A 221 8.43 -6.67 -8.60
CA GLU A 221 7.60 -7.85 -8.32
C GLU A 221 8.34 -8.85 -7.45
N SER A 222 9.61 -9.14 -7.75
CA SER A 222 10.44 -10.06 -6.96
C SER A 222 10.64 -9.55 -5.54
N ALA A 223 10.84 -8.24 -5.37
CA ALA A 223 10.90 -7.61 -4.06
C ALA A 223 9.56 -7.72 -3.31
N LEU A 224 8.43 -7.44 -3.99
CA LEU A 224 7.09 -7.60 -3.42
C LEU A 224 6.86 -9.02 -2.91
N ARG A 225 7.11 -10.04 -3.74
CA ARG A 225 6.99 -11.46 -3.34
C ARG A 225 7.86 -11.78 -2.14
N HIS A 226 9.13 -11.38 -2.17
CA HIS A 226 10.07 -11.67 -1.09
C HIS A 226 9.61 -11.12 0.27
N PHE A 227 9.18 -9.86 0.34
CA PHE A 227 8.73 -9.27 1.61
C PHE A 227 7.42 -9.90 2.10
N VAL A 228 6.48 -10.20 1.20
CA VAL A 228 5.23 -10.87 1.56
C VAL A 228 5.47 -12.30 2.06
N ASP A 229 6.25 -13.10 1.34
CA ASP A 229 6.48 -14.52 1.68
C ASP A 229 7.31 -14.68 2.98
N SER A 230 8.21 -13.73 3.24
CA SER A 230 8.97 -13.64 4.50
C SER A 230 8.18 -13.01 5.66
N GLY A 231 6.98 -12.48 5.41
CA GLY A 231 6.15 -11.82 6.41
C GLY A 231 6.73 -10.50 6.95
N ARG A 232 7.64 -9.87 6.20
CA ARG A 232 8.34 -8.65 6.61
C ARG A 232 7.51 -7.40 6.33
N THR A 233 7.24 -6.64 7.38
CA THR A 233 6.45 -5.40 7.34
C THR A 233 7.30 -4.13 7.45
N ASP A 234 8.62 -4.29 7.57
CA ASP A 234 9.62 -3.24 7.72
C ASP A 234 10.21 -2.75 6.39
N PHE A 235 9.45 -2.90 5.29
CA PHE A 235 9.90 -2.51 3.96
C PHE A 235 10.30 -1.04 3.89
N LYS A 236 11.48 -0.80 3.30
CA LYS A 236 12.04 0.51 3.03
C LYS A 236 12.61 0.57 1.62
N PRO A 237 12.18 1.49 0.76
CA PRO A 237 12.68 1.55 -0.61
C PRO A 237 14.13 2.06 -0.63
N ILE A 238 14.89 1.56 -1.59
CA ILE A 238 16.30 1.91 -1.80
C ILE A 238 16.38 3.27 -2.49
N CYS A 239 17.28 4.11 -2.02
CA CYS A 239 17.63 5.39 -2.62
C CYS A 239 19.13 5.40 -2.93
N THR A 240 19.47 5.73 -4.17
CA THR A 240 20.87 5.92 -4.58
C THR A 240 21.17 7.41 -4.74
N GLY A 241 22.09 7.92 -3.91
CA GLY A 241 22.54 9.32 -3.95
C GLY A 241 24.05 9.45 -4.15
N THR A 242 24.55 10.69 -4.16
CA THR A 242 25.99 10.99 -4.30
C THR A 242 26.85 10.38 -3.18
N ASN A 243 26.25 10.14 -2.01
CA ASN A 243 26.91 9.58 -0.82
C ASN A 243 26.71 8.06 -0.70
N GLY A 244 26.22 7.39 -1.74
CA GLY A 244 25.97 5.96 -1.77
C GLY A 244 24.50 5.59 -1.58
N ILE A 245 24.28 4.33 -1.21
CA ILE A 245 22.96 3.71 -1.09
C ILE A 245 22.43 3.90 0.33
N TYR A 246 21.18 4.33 0.46
CA TYR A 246 20.45 4.39 1.74
C TYR A 246 19.01 3.91 1.58
N TYR A 247 18.32 3.65 2.70
CA TYR A 247 16.94 3.16 2.74
C TYR A 247 16.01 4.24 3.30
N ALA A 248 14.96 4.60 2.56
CA ALA A 248 13.98 5.61 2.95
C ALA A 248 12.84 5.06 3.82
#